data_AF-A0AAW6R3T6-F1
#
_entry.id   AF-A0AAW6R3T6-F1
#
_cell.length_a   1.000
_cell.length_b   1.000
_cell.length_c   1.000
_cell.angle_alpha   90.00
_cell.angle_beta   90.00
_cell.angle_gamma   90.00
#
_symmetry.space_group_name_H-M   'P 1'
#
loop_
_entity.id
_entity.type
_entity.pdbx_description
1 polymer ?
#
loop_
_entity_poly.entity_id
_entity_poly.type
_entity_poly.pdbx_seq_one_letter_code
_entity_poly.pdbx_strand_id
1 'polypeptide(L)'
;DDLRKIEVKVSIKSDMKDALREETQFWLVTPKASLAGVSGLDALVGGNYIGMMPGKGKEQDHFVALDTQPKYRLDNGDLMIHLQAPDLGSLNSGSLVYFRKIPVGKVYDYAINPNKQGVVIDVLIERRFTDLVKKGSRFWNVSGVDANVSISGAKVKLESLAALVNGAI
;
A
#
# COMPACT_ATOMS: atom_id res chain seq x y z
N ASP A 1 -19.49 26.82 18.77
CA ASP A 1 -18.50 26.11 17.94
C ASP A 1 -18.26 24.72 18.48
N ASP A 2 -18.58 23.70 17.67
CA ASP A 2 -18.31 22.30 17.97
C ASP A 2 -16.95 21.97 17.34
N LEU A 3 -15.88 21.91 18.15
CA LEU A 3 -14.45 21.80 17.78
C LEU A 3 -14.07 20.49 17.05
N ARG A 4 -15.01 19.86 16.34
CA ARG A 4 -14.88 18.54 15.70
C ARG A 4 -14.39 18.61 14.25
N LYS A 5 -14.25 19.81 13.68
CA LYS A 5 -13.85 20.01 12.29
C LYS A 5 -12.79 21.09 12.19
N ILE A 6 -11.86 20.87 11.27
CA ILE A 6 -10.87 21.86 10.87
C ILE A 6 -11.26 22.34 9.48
N GLU A 7 -11.56 23.63 9.34
CA GLU A 7 -11.78 24.27 8.04
C GLU A 7 -10.49 24.96 7.60
N VAL A 8 -10.08 24.70 6.36
CA VAL A 8 -8.89 25.31 5.77
C VAL A 8 -9.29 26.04 4.50
N LYS A 9 -8.92 27.31 4.40
CA LYS A 9 -9.05 28.07 3.15
C LYS A 9 -7.73 28.00 2.39
N VAL A 10 -7.78 27.56 1.14
CA VAL A 10 -6.61 27.37 0.28
C VAL A 10 -6.75 28.26 -0.95
N SER A 11 -5.65 28.89 -1.37
CA SER A 11 -5.58 29.57 -2.66
C SER A 11 -4.95 28.63 -3.68
N ILE A 12 -5.63 28.43 -4.81
CA ILE A 12 -5.12 27.61 -5.92
C ILE A 12 -4.63 28.53 -7.05
N LYS A 13 -3.64 28.06 -7.82
CA LYS A 13 -3.22 28.76 -9.04
C LYS A 13 -4.37 28.80 -10.04
N SER A 14 -4.48 29.92 -10.77
CA SER A 14 -5.61 30.18 -11.68
C SER A 14 -5.72 29.17 -12.83
N ASP A 15 -4.60 28.62 -13.29
CA ASP A 15 -4.51 27.58 -14.33
C ASP A 15 -5.04 26.22 -13.87
N MET A 16 -5.18 26.00 -12.56
CA MET A 16 -5.71 24.77 -11.97
C MET A 16 -7.22 24.81 -11.72
N LYS A 17 -7.91 25.90 -12.09
CA LYS A 17 -9.36 26.06 -11.86
C LYS A 17 -10.17 24.91 -12.47
N ASP A 18 -9.78 24.45 -13.65
CA ASP A 18 -10.47 23.35 -14.34
C ASP A 18 -10.34 21.99 -13.64
N ALA A 19 -9.37 21.84 -12.74
CA ALA A 19 -9.19 20.64 -11.93
C ALA A 19 -10.12 20.61 -10.71
N LEU A 20 -10.85 21.68 -10.40
CA LEU A 20 -11.77 21.76 -9.27
C LEU A 20 -13.17 21.27 -9.68
N ARG A 21 -13.33 19.95 -9.72
CA ARG A 21 -14.56 19.26 -10.10
C ARG A 21 -15.13 18.41 -8.98
N GLU A 22 -16.41 18.06 -9.03
CA GLU A 22 -17.13 17.25 -8.02
C GLU A 22 -16.37 15.99 -7.55
N GLU A 23 -15.68 15.29 -8.46
CA GLU A 23 -14.92 14.08 -8.12
C GLU A 23 -13.45 14.34 -7.74
N THR A 24 -13.06 15.61 -7.57
CA THR A 24 -11.68 15.98 -7.18
C THR A 24 -11.46 15.63 -5.73
N GLN A 25 -10.36 14.94 -5.46
CA GLN A 25 -10.06 14.44 -4.12
C GLN A 25 -8.86 15.19 -3.54
N PHE A 26 -8.99 15.58 -2.28
CA PHE A 26 -7.92 16.19 -1.50
C PHE A 26 -7.59 15.29 -0.31
N TRP A 27 -6.34 15.27 0.15
CA TRP A 27 -5.95 14.55 1.37
C TRP A 27 -4.76 15.22 2.05
N LEU A 28 -4.65 15.04 3.36
CA LEU A 28 -3.48 15.51 4.10
C LEU A 28 -2.33 14.50 3.94
N VAL A 29 -1.21 14.95 3.40
CA VAL A 29 0.04 14.17 3.37
C VAL A 29 0.84 14.51 4.63
N THR A 30 1.08 13.49 5.44
CA THR A 30 1.94 13.55 6.61
C THR A 30 3.11 12.59 6.45
N PRO A 31 4.29 12.91 7.00
CA PRO A 31 5.42 12.00 6.96
C PRO A 31 5.12 10.75 7.78
N LYS A 32 5.37 9.57 7.19
CA LYS A 32 5.22 8.28 7.87
C LYS A 32 6.53 7.52 7.79
N ALA A 33 7.05 7.11 8.95
CA ALA A 33 8.17 6.19 9.07
C ALA A 33 7.68 4.86 9.64
N SER A 34 7.98 3.75 8.94
CA SER A 34 7.76 2.41 9.46
C SER A 34 8.97 1.53 9.16
N LEU A 35 9.06 0.36 9.81
CA LEU A 35 10.11 -0.62 9.52
C LEU A 35 9.99 -1.17 8.08
N ALA A 36 8.76 -1.18 7.54
CA ALA A 36 8.40 -1.59 6.19
C ALA A 36 8.90 -0.65 5.08
N GLY A 37 9.21 0.60 5.43
CA GLY A 37 9.64 1.60 4.49
C GLY A 37 9.22 3.00 4.92
N VAL A 38 9.52 3.95 4.04
CA VAL A 38 9.34 5.37 4.28
C VAL A 38 8.46 5.96 3.19
N SER A 39 7.44 6.74 3.57
CA SER A 39 6.53 7.42 2.64
C SER A 39 6.31 8.86 3.10
N GLY A 40 6.15 9.78 2.15
CA GLY A 40 6.00 11.21 2.49
C GLY A 40 7.27 11.84 3.06
N LEU A 41 8.46 11.36 2.66
CA LEU A 41 9.74 11.91 3.13
C LEU A 41 9.96 13.37 2.69
N ASP A 42 9.35 13.78 1.58
CA ASP A 42 9.27 15.17 1.14
C ASP A 42 8.62 16.07 2.21
N ALA A 43 7.63 15.54 2.95
CA ALA A 43 6.99 16.25 4.07
C ALA A 43 7.86 16.33 5.34
N LEU A 44 8.95 15.56 5.47
CA LEU A 44 9.89 15.72 6.59
C LEU A 44 10.70 17.01 6.50
N VAL A 45 10.99 17.46 5.28
CA VAL A 45 11.75 18.69 5.03
C VAL A 45 10.82 19.88 4.79
N GLY A 46 9.71 19.67 4.08
CA GLY A 46 8.76 20.72 3.71
C GLY A 46 7.58 20.94 4.67
N GLY A 47 7.35 20.02 5.61
CA GLY A 47 6.13 19.99 6.43
C GLY A 47 4.95 19.31 5.71
N ASN A 48 3.85 19.14 6.45
CA ASN A 48 2.62 18.55 5.92
C ASN A 48 2.07 19.39 4.76
N TYR A 49 1.53 18.74 3.73
CA TYR A 49 0.90 19.41 2.59
C TYR A 49 -0.40 18.72 2.20
N ILE A 50 -1.20 19.40 1.38
CA ILE A 50 -2.45 18.85 0.84
C ILE A 50 -2.17 18.26 -0.54
N GLY A 51 -2.38 16.96 -0.70
CA GLY A 51 -2.39 16.30 -1.99
C GLY A 51 -3.71 16.55 -2.72
N MET A 52 -3.68 16.55 -4.06
CA MET A 52 -4.84 16.72 -4.91
C MET A 52 -4.83 15.68 -6.03
N MET A 53 -5.99 15.11 -6.33
CA MET A 53 -6.22 14.24 -7.49
C MET A 53 -7.43 14.78 -8.26
N PRO A 54 -7.21 15.31 -9.49
CA PRO A 54 -8.29 15.81 -10.33
C PRO A 54 -9.32 14.72 -10.64
N GLY A 55 -10.59 15.09 -10.62
CA GLY A 55 -11.71 14.23 -11.00
C GLY A 55 -12.56 14.82 -12.11
N LYS A 56 -13.66 14.14 -12.45
CA LYS A 56 -14.68 14.64 -13.40
C LYS A 56 -15.82 15.31 -12.64
N GLY A 57 -16.85 15.73 -13.38
CA GLY A 57 -18.07 16.30 -12.83
C GLY A 57 -18.17 17.81 -13.00
N LYS A 58 -19.12 18.43 -12.31
CA LYS A 58 -19.35 19.88 -12.37
C LYS A 58 -18.30 20.64 -11.56
N GLU A 59 -18.22 21.95 -11.76
CA GLU A 59 -17.34 22.82 -10.96
C GLU A 59 -17.77 22.83 -9.50
N GLN A 60 -16.79 22.74 -8.60
CA GLN A 60 -17.00 22.75 -7.16
C GLN A 60 -15.81 23.43 -6.47
N ASP A 61 -16.06 24.18 -5.39
CA ASP A 61 -15.04 24.93 -4.64
C ASP A 61 -14.93 24.53 -3.16
N HIS A 62 -15.85 23.70 -2.66
CA HIS A 62 -15.85 23.19 -1.30
C HIS A 62 -15.61 21.68 -1.29
N PHE A 63 -14.60 21.21 -0.55
CA PHE A 63 -14.21 19.80 -0.54
C PHE A 63 -14.01 19.29 0.89
N VAL A 64 -14.32 18.01 1.10
CA VAL A 64 -13.94 17.29 2.32
C VAL A 64 -12.65 16.53 2.01
N ALA A 65 -11.57 16.85 2.72
CA ALA A 65 -10.32 16.14 2.57
C ALA A 65 -10.44 14.71 3.13
N LEU A 66 -9.83 13.75 2.44
CA LEU A 66 -9.66 12.38 2.86
C LEU A 66 -8.52 12.28 3.88
N ASP A 67 -8.65 11.36 4.84
CA ASP A 67 -7.61 11.10 5.84
C ASP A 67 -6.34 10.49 5.23
N THR A 68 -6.49 9.80 4.10
CA THR A 68 -5.39 9.15 3.39
C THR A 68 -5.51 9.38 1.90
N GLN A 69 -4.38 9.25 1.19
CA GLN A 69 -4.34 9.30 -0.25
C GLN A 69 -5.32 8.27 -0.84
N PRO A 70 -6.22 8.69 -1.76
CA PRO A 70 -7.10 7.76 -2.44
C PRO A 70 -6.24 6.78 -3.25
N LYS A 71 -6.62 5.51 -3.15
CA LYS A 71 -5.97 4.41 -3.87
C LYS A 71 -6.08 4.65 -5.37
N TYR A 72 -4.93 4.76 -6.04
CA TYR A 72 -4.87 4.84 -7.50
C TYR A 72 -5.66 3.69 -8.12
N ARG A 73 -6.60 4.00 -9.03
CA ARG A 73 -7.08 2.99 -9.98
C ARG A 73 -5.89 2.61 -10.86
N LEU A 74 -5.47 1.36 -10.76
CA LEU A 74 -4.37 0.78 -11.51
C LEU A 74 -4.80 0.57 -12.96
N ASP A 75 -4.83 1.64 -13.75
CA ASP A 75 -5.02 1.57 -15.20
C ASP A 75 -3.68 1.53 -15.94
N ASN A 76 -2.67 0.94 -15.30
CA ASN A 76 -1.31 0.79 -15.83
C ASN A 76 -1.05 -0.61 -16.42
N GLY A 77 -2.02 -1.54 -16.30
CA GLY A 77 -1.90 -2.92 -16.76
C GLY A 77 -1.20 -3.86 -15.77
N ASP A 78 -1.03 -3.44 -14.52
CA ASP A 78 -0.63 -4.34 -13.44
C ASP A 78 -1.76 -5.33 -13.12
N LEU A 79 -1.40 -6.50 -12.59
CA LEU A 79 -2.35 -7.53 -12.20
C LEU A 79 -2.59 -7.46 -10.69
N MET A 80 -3.83 -7.14 -10.30
CA MET A 80 -4.28 -7.28 -8.92
C MET A 80 -4.74 -8.72 -8.67
N ILE A 81 -4.20 -9.35 -7.63
CA ILE A 81 -4.66 -10.65 -7.14
C ILE A 81 -5.12 -10.52 -5.68
N HIS A 82 -6.14 -11.28 -5.32
CA HIS A 82 -6.70 -11.30 -3.97
C HIS A 82 -6.37 -12.63 -3.32
N LEU A 83 -5.51 -12.61 -2.31
CA LEU A 83 -5.13 -13.79 -1.54
C LEU A 83 -5.99 -13.86 -0.28
N GLN A 84 -6.47 -15.05 0.06
CA GLN A 84 -7.18 -15.30 1.30
C GLN A 84 -6.26 -16.05 2.27
N ALA A 85 -6.20 -15.58 3.50
CA ALA A 85 -5.40 -16.21 4.55
C ALA A 85 -6.13 -16.16 5.90
N PRO A 86 -5.85 -17.08 6.84
CA PRO A 86 -6.40 -17.05 8.19
C PRO A 86 -6.00 -15.79 8.98
N ASP A 87 -4.81 -15.25 8.71
CA ASP A 87 -4.27 -14.04 9.32
C ASP A 87 -3.27 -13.36 8.35
N LEU A 88 -2.81 -12.16 8.72
CA LEU A 88 -1.89 -11.35 7.91
C LEU A 88 -0.42 -11.81 8.03
N GLY A 89 -0.07 -12.56 9.07
CA GLY A 89 1.32 -12.86 9.43
C GLY A 89 2.14 -11.58 9.66
N SER A 90 3.35 -11.54 9.11
CA SER A 90 4.23 -10.36 9.15
C SER A 90 4.03 -9.37 7.99
N LEU A 91 3.06 -9.62 7.11
CA LEU A 91 2.85 -8.80 5.92
C LEU A 91 2.32 -7.41 6.30
N ASN A 92 2.68 -6.42 5.48
CA ASN A 92 2.22 -5.05 5.56
C ASN A 92 2.06 -4.48 4.14
N SER A 93 1.43 -3.31 4.02
CA SER A 93 1.38 -2.59 2.74
C SER A 93 2.82 -2.26 2.32
N GLY A 94 3.22 -2.75 1.15
CA GLY A 94 4.59 -2.62 0.65
C GLY A 94 5.45 -3.87 0.78
N SER A 95 5.05 -4.90 1.54
CA SER A 95 5.74 -6.19 1.56
C SER A 95 5.94 -6.72 0.14
N LEU A 96 7.16 -7.15 -0.19
CA LEU A 96 7.52 -7.54 -1.55
C LEU A 96 7.04 -8.96 -1.88
N VAL A 97 6.65 -9.14 -3.14
CA VAL A 97 6.35 -10.47 -3.71
C VAL A 97 7.50 -10.87 -4.62
N TYR A 98 8.04 -12.05 -4.39
CA TYR A 98 9.20 -12.56 -5.11
C TYR A 98 8.85 -13.74 -6.02
N PHE A 99 9.50 -13.79 -7.17
CA PHE A 99 9.61 -15.00 -7.96
C PHE A 99 11.08 -15.30 -8.20
N ARG A 100 11.56 -16.46 -7.75
CA ARG A 100 12.98 -16.84 -7.84
C ARG A 100 13.94 -15.76 -7.29
N LYS A 101 13.58 -15.15 -6.16
CA LYS A 101 14.33 -14.05 -5.50
C LYS A 101 14.37 -12.72 -6.26
N ILE A 102 13.59 -12.57 -7.33
CA ILE A 102 13.41 -11.31 -8.06
C ILE A 102 12.10 -10.69 -7.57
N PRO A 103 12.07 -9.41 -7.13
CA PRO A 103 10.84 -8.74 -6.77
C PRO A 103 9.98 -8.55 -8.03
N VAL A 104 8.75 -9.05 -7.99
CA VAL A 104 7.80 -9.03 -9.12
C VAL A 104 6.52 -8.26 -8.81
N GLY A 105 6.33 -7.89 -7.55
CA GLY A 105 5.15 -7.19 -7.07
C GLY A 105 5.26 -6.84 -5.61
N LYS A 106 4.14 -6.38 -5.04
CA LYS A 106 4.05 -6.00 -3.64
C LYS A 106 2.62 -6.15 -3.11
N VAL A 107 2.49 -6.31 -1.81
CA VAL A 107 1.21 -6.14 -1.11
C VAL A 107 0.78 -4.69 -1.28
N TYR A 108 -0.39 -4.49 -1.87
CA TYR A 108 -1.00 -3.19 -2.08
C TYR A 108 -1.80 -2.77 -0.85
N ASP A 109 -2.66 -3.67 -0.35
CA ASP A 109 -3.45 -3.46 0.86
C ASP A 109 -3.90 -4.79 1.47
N TYR A 110 -4.55 -4.72 2.63
CA TYR A 110 -5.22 -5.87 3.24
C TYR A 110 -6.42 -5.43 4.06
N ALA A 111 -7.40 -6.32 4.20
CA ALA A 111 -8.58 -6.08 5.03
C ALA A 111 -9.03 -7.36 5.73
N ILE A 112 -9.67 -7.21 6.88
CA ILE A 112 -10.38 -8.32 7.53
C ILE A 112 -11.56 -8.71 6.64
N ASN A 113 -11.74 -10.02 6.41
CA ASN A 113 -12.89 -10.54 5.67
C ASN A 113 -14.21 -10.05 6.29
N PRO A 114 -15.28 -9.79 5.51
CA PRO A 114 -16.56 -9.33 6.07
C PRO A 114 -17.16 -10.28 7.13
N ASN A 115 -16.91 -11.58 6.99
CA ASN A 115 -17.31 -12.61 7.96
C ASN A 115 -16.39 -12.69 9.20
N LYS A 116 -15.34 -11.88 9.27
CA LYS A 116 -14.30 -11.84 10.31
C LYS A 116 -13.49 -13.14 10.47
N GLN A 117 -13.51 -14.03 9.48
CA GLN A 117 -12.82 -15.33 9.51
C GLN A 117 -11.51 -15.33 8.70
N GLY A 118 -10.72 -14.27 8.85
CA GLY A 118 -9.42 -14.12 8.20
C GLY A 118 -9.28 -12.80 7.46
N VAL A 119 -8.36 -12.75 6.51
CA VAL A 119 -8.02 -11.54 5.76
C VAL A 119 -8.05 -11.76 4.25
N VAL A 120 -8.37 -10.71 3.51
CA VAL A 120 -8.02 -10.56 2.09
C VAL A 120 -6.74 -9.73 2.02
N ILE A 121 -5.76 -10.20 1.26
CA ILE A 121 -4.52 -9.49 0.96
C ILE A 121 -4.52 -9.17 -0.53
N ASP A 122 -4.55 -7.88 -0.85
CA ASP A 122 -4.49 -7.37 -2.21
C ASP A 122 -3.02 -7.28 -2.62
N VAL A 123 -2.62 -8.07 -3.61
CA VAL A 123 -1.26 -8.09 -4.14
C VAL A 123 -1.26 -7.55 -5.56
N LEU A 124 -0.35 -6.61 -5.79
CA LEU A 124 -0.14 -6.02 -7.10
C LEU A 124 1.11 -6.61 -7.75
N ILE A 125 0.94 -7.26 -8.89
CA ILE A 125 2.02 -7.79 -9.73
C ILE A 125 2.28 -6.82 -10.87
N GLU A 126 3.54 -6.43 -11.05
CA GLU A 126 3.90 -5.48 -12.10
C GLU A 126 3.56 -6.06 -13.49
N ARG A 127 3.09 -5.19 -14.40
CA ARG A 127 2.66 -5.56 -15.76
C ARG A 127 3.61 -6.52 -16.49
N ARG A 128 4.93 -6.31 -16.38
CA ARG A 128 5.96 -7.13 -17.05
C ARG A 128 6.09 -8.56 -16.50
N PHE A 129 5.45 -8.86 -15.37
CA PHE A 129 5.52 -10.14 -14.66
C PHE A 129 4.17 -10.85 -14.54
N THR A 130 3.10 -10.28 -15.10
CA THR A 130 1.74 -10.84 -14.98
C THR A 130 1.65 -12.26 -15.55
N ASP A 131 2.41 -12.56 -16.59
CA ASP A 131 2.50 -13.89 -17.18
C ASP A 131 3.09 -14.96 -16.26
N LEU A 132 3.74 -14.58 -15.14
CA LEU A 132 4.22 -15.53 -14.15
C LEU A 132 3.11 -16.10 -13.27
N VAL A 133 1.98 -15.38 -13.14
CA VAL A 133 0.85 -15.81 -12.31
C VAL A 133 -0.10 -16.68 -13.15
N LYS A 134 -0.31 -17.92 -12.70
CA LYS A 134 -1.19 -18.89 -13.34
C LYS A 134 -2.26 -19.35 -12.35
N LYS A 135 -3.33 -19.98 -12.83
CA LYS A 135 -4.42 -20.52 -11.99
C LYS A 135 -3.95 -21.47 -10.88
N GLY A 136 -2.83 -22.17 -11.08
CA GLY A 136 -2.23 -23.08 -10.10
C GLY A 136 -1.11 -22.48 -9.26
N SER A 137 -0.81 -21.18 -9.40
CA SER A 137 0.21 -20.52 -8.60
C SER A 137 -0.14 -20.58 -7.12
N ARG A 138 0.87 -20.87 -6.30
CA ARG A 138 0.76 -20.88 -4.84
C ARG A 138 1.63 -19.77 -4.29
N PHE A 139 1.10 -19.06 -3.31
CA PHE A 139 1.76 -17.97 -2.61
C PHE A 139 1.94 -18.40 -1.16
N TRP A 140 3.11 -18.15 -0.58
CA TRP A 140 3.40 -18.52 0.80
C TRP A 140 4.10 -17.36 1.50
N ASN A 141 3.77 -17.13 2.76
CA ASN A 141 4.40 -16.07 3.53
C ASN A 141 5.82 -16.50 3.94
N VAL A 142 6.84 -15.77 3.48
CA VAL A 142 8.25 -15.95 3.87
C VAL A 142 8.61 -14.99 5.00
N SER A 143 8.03 -15.20 6.18
CA SER A 143 8.45 -14.53 7.42
C SER A 143 9.55 -15.33 8.11
N GLY A 144 10.67 -14.69 8.49
CA GLY A 144 11.74 -15.35 9.28
C GLY A 144 11.28 -15.66 10.71
N VAL A 145 11.69 -16.73 11.40
CA VAL A 145 12.82 -17.66 11.30
C VAL A 145 12.28 -19.09 11.53
N ASP A 146 12.52 -20.04 10.63
CA ASP A 146 12.32 -21.47 10.92
C ASP A 146 13.53 -22.00 11.71
N ALA A 147 13.51 -21.82 13.04
CA ALA A 147 14.53 -22.38 13.92
C ALA A 147 14.18 -23.83 14.27
N ASN A 148 14.37 -24.77 13.33
CA ASN A 148 14.40 -26.19 13.67
C ASN A 148 15.72 -26.51 14.40
N VAL A 149 15.71 -26.36 15.73
CA VAL A 149 16.84 -26.75 16.60
C VAL A 149 16.83 -28.28 16.76
N SER A 150 17.27 -29.02 15.74
CA SER A 150 17.67 -30.41 15.92
C SER A 150 19.06 -30.45 16.58
N ILE A 151 19.22 -31.22 17.65
CA ILE A 151 20.44 -31.32 18.50
C ILE A 151 21.65 -31.96 17.78
N SER A 152 21.70 -31.92 16.45
CA SER A 152 22.74 -32.58 15.63
C SER A 152 23.55 -31.62 14.74
N GLY A 153 23.61 -30.34 15.09
CA GLY A 153 24.45 -29.34 14.41
C GLY A 153 23.60 -28.28 13.71
N ALA A 154 23.81 -27.01 14.07
CA ALA A 154 23.02 -25.91 13.55
C ALA A 154 23.34 -25.64 12.07
N LYS A 155 22.35 -25.79 11.19
CA LYS A 155 22.43 -25.35 9.79
C LYS A 155 21.59 -24.09 9.62
N VAL A 156 22.21 -22.92 9.78
CA VAL A 156 21.50 -21.64 9.69
C VAL A 156 21.38 -21.25 8.21
N LYS A 157 20.18 -21.40 7.63
CA LYS A 157 19.83 -20.77 6.34
C LYS A 157 19.26 -19.39 6.63
N LEU A 158 20.06 -18.34 6.39
CA LEU A 158 19.59 -16.96 6.40
C LEU A 158 19.04 -16.66 4.99
N GLU A 159 17.73 -16.73 4.81
CA GLU A 159 17.09 -16.13 3.63
C GLU A 159 17.06 -14.61 3.79
N SER A 160 17.13 -13.90 2.65
CA SER A 160 17.38 -12.45 2.49
C SER A 160 16.99 -11.58 3.71
N LEU A 161 17.94 -10.81 4.24
CA LEU A 161 17.71 -9.92 5.39
C LEU A 161 16.55 -8.93 5.18
N ALA A 162 16.24 -8.55 3.94
CA ALA A 162 15.10 -7.67 3.63
C ALA A 162 13.74 -8.36 3.84
N ALA A 163 13.63 -9.67 3.59
CA ALA A 163 12.41 -10.45 3.81
C ALA A 163 12.15 -10.72 5.30
N LEU A 164 13.22 -10.81 6.11
CA LEU A 164 13.13 -11.02 7.55
C LEU A 164 12.51 -9.84 8.31
N VAL A 165 12.69 -8.61 7.82
CA VAL A 165 12.26 -7.39 8.53
C VAL A 165 10.84 -6.97 8.15
N ASN A 166 10.40 -7.23 6.91
CA ASN A 166 9.18 -6.64 6.35
C ASN A 166 8.12 -7.65 5.86
N GLY A 167 8.37 -8.94 6.03
CA GLY A 167 7.54 -10.00 5.45
C GLY A 167 7.61 -10.01 3.92
N ALA A 168 7.44 -11.17 3.32
CA ALA A 168 7.37 -11.29 1.87
C ALA A 168 6.48 -12.47 1.46
N ILE A 169 6.12 -12.48 0.19
CA ILE A 169 5.37 -13.55 -0.47
C ILE A 169 6.25 -14.19 -1.54
#